data_AF-A0A3Q9MVD7-F1
#
_entry.id   AF-A0A3Q9MVD7-F1
#
_cell.length_a   1.000
_cell.length_b   1.000
_cell.length_c   1.000
_cell.angle_alpha   90.00
_cell.angle_beta   90.00
_cell.angle_gamma   90.00
#
_symmetry.space_group_name_H-M   'P 1'
#
loop_
_entity.id
_entity.type
_entity.pdbx_description
1 polymer ?
#
loop_
_entity_poly.entity_id
_entity_poly.type
_entity_poly.pdbx_seq_one_letter_code
_entity_poly.pdbx_strand_id
1 'polypeptide(L)'
;MRNTIDNRMLDSIPLVERTIESSGNELLITYNIIGDLDFDITLRKTYQSYEQLENSILVFLSDEKKHNEDILNWDDDFSIKQKKSKKELFLRFATGQLFLPDNGEGFVFDGDINHMRSWMDKL
;
A
#
# COMPACT_ATOMS: atom_id res chain seq x y z
N MET A 1 -1.88 21.11 2.83
CA MET A 1 -0.55 20.85 2.25
C MET A 1 -0.24 19.39 2.54
N ARG A 2 0.08 18.59 1.52
CA ARG A 2 0.46 17.19 1.73
C ARG A 2 1.95 17.12 2.05
N ASN A 3 2.30 16.36 3.07
CA ASN A 3 3.67 16.09 3.46
C ASN A 3 3.97 14.63 3.17
N THR A 4 4.91 14.36 2.25
CA THR A 4 5.39 13.00 2.01
C THR A 4 6.25 12.54 3.19
N ILE A 5 5.89 11.40 3.76
CA ILE A 5 6.54 10.79 4.92
C ILE A 5 7.50 9.69 4.46
N ASP A 6 7.04 8.83 3.55
CA ASP A 6 7.78 7.68 3.03
C ASP A 6 7.42 7.51 1.54
N ASN A 7 8.41 7.20 0.72
CA ASN A 7 8.21 6.82 -0.67
C ASN A 7 9.30 5.81 -1.02
N ARG A 8 8.91 4.57 -1.31
CA ARG A 8 9.84 3.50 -1.69
C ARG A 8 9.14 2.35 -2.39
N MET A 9 9.95 1.51 -3.02
CA MET A 9 9.53 0.18 -3.46
C MET A 9 9.28 -0.74 -2.26
N LEU A 10 8.26 -1.59 -2.36
CA LEU A 10 8.08 -2.69 -1.41
C LEU A 10 9.01 -3.83 -1.80
N ASP A 11 9.85 -4.25 -0.86
CA ASP A 11 10.74 -5.39 -1.08
C ASP A 11 9.97 -6.71 -1.21
N SER A 12 8.77 -6.80 -0.61
CA SER A 12 7.99 -8.04 -0.56
C SER A 12 7.16 -8.33 -1.82
N ILE A 13 6.88 -7.33 -2.65
CA ILE A 13 6.19 -7.50 -3.94
C ILE A 13 6.94 -6.70 -5.01
N PRO A 14 7.54 -7.35 -6.02
CA PRO A 14 8.24 -6.68 -7.10
C PRO A 14 7.38 -5.62 -7.79
N LEU A 15 8.01 -4.52 -8.23
CA LEU A 15 7.37 -3.44 -8.98
C LEU A 15 6.23 -2.70 -8.25
N VAL A 16 6.05 -2.92 -6.94
CA VAL A 16 5.12 -2.12 -6.14
C VAL A 16 5.87 -0.97 -5.48
N GLU A 17 5.34 0.25 -5.61
CA GLU A 17 5.78 1.42 -4.86
C GLU A 17 4.72 1.82 -3.86
N ARG A 18 5.15 2.14 -2.64
CA ARG A 18 4.30 2.75 -1.60
C ARG A 18 4.70 4.20 -1.43
N THR A 19 3.70 5.06 -1.37
CA THR A 19 3.82 6.44 -0.88
C THR A 19 2.94 6.62 0.35
N ILE A 20 3.51 7.17 1.42
CA ILE A 20 2.80 7.58 2.63
C ILE A 20 2.82 9.10 2.70
N GLU A 21 1.65 9.71 2.78
CA GLU A 21 1.48 11.16 2.90
C GLU A 21 0.61 11.51 4.10
N SER A 22 0.82 12.68 4.70
CA SER A 22 -0.10 13.26 5.66
C SER A 22 -0.64 14.62 5.21
N SER A 23 -1.87 14.91 5.60
CA SER A 23 -2.52 16.22 5.42
C SER A 23 -3.28 16.57 6.68
N GLY A 24 -2.66 17.33 7.59
CA GLY A 24 -3.20 17.50 8.93
C GLY A 24 -3.18 16.16 9.68
N ASN A 25 -4.27 15.82 10.35
CA ASN A 25 -4.47 14.54 11.05
C ASN A 25 -4.94 13.39 10.14
N GLU A 26 -4.93 13.58 8.82
CA GLU A 26 -5.23 12.52 7.86
C GLU A 26 -3.95 11.91 7.31
N LEU A 27 -3.92 10.58 7.24
CA LEU A 27 -2.88 9.79 6.61
C LEU A 27 -3.42 9.14 5.34
N LEU A 28 -2.66 9.22 4.27
CA LEU A 28 -2.90 8.55 3.00
C LEU A 28 -1.75 7.60 2.71
N ILE A 29 -2.09 6.37 2.32
CA ILE A 29 -1.13 5.36 1.87
C ILE A 29 -1.57 4.90 0.50
N THR A 30 -0.75 5.16 -0.51
CA THR A 30 -1.01 4.78 -1.89
C THR A 30 0.00 3.74 -2.33
N TYR A 31 -0.48 2.65 -2.91
CA TYR A 31 0.31 1.60 -3.54
C TYR A 31 0.09 1.64 -5.04
N ASN A 32 1.17 1.77 -5.81
CA ASN A 32 1.15 1.82 -7.27
C ASN A 32 2.00 0.71 -7.87
N ILE A 33 1.77 0.38 -9.13
CA ILE A 33 2.65 -0.50 -9.90
C ILE A 33 3.57 0.32 -10.80
N ILE A 34 4.88 0.11 -10.71
CA ILE A 34 5.87 0.79 -11.56
C ILE A 34 5.54 0.52 -13.02
N GLY A 35 5.44 1.60 -13.81
CA GLY A 35 5.15 1.55 -15.24
C GLY A 35 3.68 1.27 -15.58
N ASP A 36 2.77 1.44 -14.62
CA ASP A 36 1.33 1.31 -14.81
C ASP A 36 0.60 2.48 -14.15
N LEU A 37 -0.05 3.30 -14.97
CA LEU A 37 -0.72 4.52 -14.52
C LEU A 37 -2.19 4.31 -14.15
N ASP A 38 -2.73 3.13 -14.45
CA ASP A 38 -4.16 2.83 -14.35
C ASP A 38 -4.50 2.01 -13.09
N PHE A 39 -3.51 1.64 -12.28
CA PHE A 39 -3.72 0.87 -11.04
C PHE A 39 -3.08 1.57 -9.84
N ASP A 40 -3.92 1.90 -8.86
CA ASP A 40 -3.49 2.24 -7.51
C ASP A 40 -4.43 1.65 -6.46
N ILE A 41 -3.89 1.41 -5.26
CA ILE A 41 -4.68 1.17 -4.05
C ILE A 41 -4.38 2.32 -3.09
N THR A 42 -5.35 3.21 -2.90
CA THR A 42 -5.25 4.30 -1.93
C THR A 42 -6.08 3.99 -0.69
N LEU A 43 -5.42 4.00 0.46
CA LEU A 43 -6.01 3.83 1.79
C LEU A 43 -5.89 5.12 2.57
N ARG A 44 -6.95 5.50 3.29
CA ARG A 44 -6.96 6.69 4.13
C ARG A 44 -7.38 6.40 5.55
N LYS A 45 -6.80 7.13 6.50
CA LYS A 45 -7.22 7.12 7.90
C LYS A 45 -7.14 8.52 8.49
N THR A 46 -8.20 8.94 9.16
CA THR A 46 -8.23 10.20 9.93
C THR A 46 -8.03 9.90 11.40
N TYR A 47 -6.96 10.46 11.98
CA TYR A 47 -6.62 10.33 13.39
C TYR A 47 -7.31 11.41 14.22
N GLN A 48 -7.38 11.25 15.54
CA GLN A 48 -7.97 12.26 16.42
C GLN A 48 -7.11 13.53 16.52
N SER A 49 -5.79 13.38 16.38
CA SER A 49 -4.83 14.48 16.39
C SER A 49 -3.64 14.17 15.48
N TYR A 50 -2.87 15.21 15.12
CA TYR A 50 -1.62 15.05 14.39
C TYR A 50 -0.58 14.24 15.18
N GLU A 51 -0.50 14.45 16.49
CA GLU A 51 0.41 13.71 17.39
C GLU A 51 0.12 12.21 17.37
N GLN A 52 -1.16 11.82 17.33
CA GLN A 52 -1.54 10.41 17.23
C GLN A 52 -1.10 9.80 15.89
N LEU A 53 -1.27 10.54 14.78
CA LEU A 53 -0.80 10.12 13.46
C LEU A 53 0.73 9.94 13.46
N GLU A 54 1.45 10.93 13.97
CA GLU A 54 2.92 10.92 14.01
C GLU A 54 3.45 9.72 14.81
N ASN A 55 2.88 9.45 15.98
CA ASN A 55 3.24 8.30 16.79
C ASN A 55 2.95 6.97 16.09
N SER A 56 1.77 6.85 15.46
CA SER A 56 1.39 5.65 14.70
C SER A 56 2.38 5.36 13.57
N ILE A 57 2.75 6.38 12.79
CA ILE A 57 3.74 6.27 11.72
C ILE A 57 5.13 5.91 12.24
N LEU A 58 5.56 6.52 13.34
CA LEU A 58 6.89 6.26 13.90
C LEU A 58 7.03 4.80 14.35
N VAL A 59 6.00 4.27 15.03
CA VAL A 59 5.94 2.85 15.41
C VAL A 59 5.94 1.96 14.18
N PHE A 60 5.08 2.25 13.21
CA PHE A 60 4.98 1.50 11.96
C PHE A 60 6.33 1.38 11.22
N LEU A 61 7.00 2.50 10.97
CA LEU A 61 8.29 2.52 10.26
C LEU A 61 9.43 1.85 11.05
N SER A 62 9.34 1.84 12.39
CA SER A 62 10.27 1.12 13.24
C SER A 62 10.06 -0.40 13.17
N ASP A 63 8.80 -0.84 13.19
CA ASP A 63 8.45 -2.26 13.19
C ASP A 63 8.63 -2.89 11.81
N GLU A 64 8.39 -2.14 10.75
CA GLU A 64 8.64 -2.59 9.38
C GLU A 64 10.09 -3.03 9.16
N LYS A 65 11.07 -2.34 9.76
CA LYS A 65 12.49 -2.73 9.68
C LYS A 65 12.80 -4.09 10.30
N LYS A 66 11.91 -4.57 11.17
CA LYS A 66 12.02 -5.87 11.85
C LYS A 66 11.07 -6.90 11.23
N HIS A 67 10.18 -6.46 10.35
CA HIS A 67 9.17 -7.31 9.76
C HIS A 67 9.78 -8.11 8.61
N ASN A 68 9.81 -9.44 8.77
CA ASN A 68 10.23 -10.35 7.72
C ASN A 68 9.00 -10.78 6.93
N GLU A 69 8.65 -10.03 5.89
CA GLU A 69 7.72 -10.54 4.86
C GLU A 69 8.46 -11.47 3.90
N ASP A 70 7.74 -12.45 3.37
CA ASP A 70 8.26 -13.28 2.28
C ASP A 70 8.53 -12.39 1.06
N ILE A 71 9.80 -12.35 0.65
CA ILE A 71 10.24 -11.61 -0.53
C ILE A 71 9.91 -12.43 -1.77
N LEU A 72 8.96 -11.95 -2.57
CA LEU A 72 8.63 -12.56 -3.85
C LEU A 72 9.69 -12.20 -4.87
N ASN A 73 10.39 -13.20 -5.40
CA ASN A 73 11.33 -13.02 -6.50
C ASN A 73 10.83 -13.79 -7.73
N TRP A 74 10.58 -13.06 -8.81
CA TRP A 74 10.05 -13.60 -10.05
C TRP A 74 11.06 -13.38 -11.17
N ASP A 75 11.36 -14.42 -11.95
CA ASP A 75 12.24 -14.34 -13.11
C ASP A 75 11.44 -14.25 -14.42
N ASP A 76 10.40 -13.41 -14.43
CA ASP A 76 9.58 -13.16 -15.62
C ASP A 76 9.95 -11.82 -16.31
N ASP A 77 9.47 -11.64 -17.53
CA ASP A 77 9.51 -10.36 -18.24
C ASP A 77 8.72 -9.27 -17.50
N PHE A 78 9.09 -8.01 -17.72
CA PHE A 78 8.50 -6.85 -17.05
C PHE A 78 6.97 -6.81 -17.12
N SER A 79 6.38 -7.06 -18.30
CA SER A 79 4.92 -7.02 -18.48
C SER A 79 4.19 -8.14 -17.71
N ILE A 80 4.81 -9.32 -17.59
CA ILE A 80 4.28 -10.44 -16.82
C ILE A 80 4.41 -10.13 -15.32
N LYS A 81 5.57 -9.61 -14.89
CA LYS A 81 5.80 -9.15 -13.52
C LYS A 81 4.75 -8.14 -13.10
N GLN A 82 4.50 -7.09 -13.89
CA GLN A 82 3.48 -6.09 -13.59
C GLN A 82 2.11 -6.72 -13.33
N LYS A 83 1.66 -7.66 -14.19
CA LYS A 83 0.38 -8.35 -14.00
C LYS A 83 0.35 -9.17 -12.70
N LYS A 84 1.43 -9.88 -12.40
CA LYS A 84 1.56 -10.65 -11.15
C LYS A 84 1.56 -9.72 -9.93
N SER A 85 2.27 -8.59 -10.00
CA SER A 85 2.33 -7.59 -8.94
C SER A 85 0.97 -6.97 -8.64
N LYS A 86 0.19 -6.61 -9.68
CA LYS A 86 -1.20 -6.13 -9.52
C LYS A 86 -2.06 -7.15 -8.77
N LYS A 87 -2.03 -8.41 -9.21
CA LYS A 87 -2.83 -9.49 -8.60
C LYS A 87 -2.43 -9.74 -7.15
N GLU A 88 -1.13 -9.79 -6.87
CA GLU A 88 -0.59 -10.00 -5.53
C GLU A 88 -0.94 -8.84 -4.59
N LEU A 89 -0.72 -7.60 -5.03
CA LEU A 89 -1.05 -6.41 -4.26
C LEU A 89 -2.55 -6.34 -3.96
N PHE A 90 -3.39 -6.61 -4.96
CA PHE A 90 -4.83 -6.70 -4.76
C PHE A 90 -5.22 -7.82 -3.81
N LEU A 91 -4.60 -8.99 -3.93
CA LEU A 91 -4.88 -10.13 -3.06
C LEU A 91 -4.60 -9.76 -1.60
N ARG A 92 -3.40 -9.23 -1.31
CA ARG A 92 -3.03 -8.80 0.06
C ARG A 92 -3.93 -7.70 0.58
N PHE A 93 -4.33 -6.77 -0.27
CA PHE A 93 -5.33 -5.76 0.10
C PHE A 93 -6.68 -6.40 0.47
N ALA A 94 -7.21 -7.26 -0.41
CA ALA A 94 -8.53 -7.87 -0.26
C ALA A 94 -8.61 -8.84 0.94
N THR A 95 -7.49 -9.44 1.33
CA THR A 95 -7.39 -10.35 2.49
C THR A 95 -6.97 -9.65 3.78
N GLY A 96 -6.71 -8.34 3.76
CA GLY A 96 -6.24 -7.58 4.92
C GLY A 96 -4.82 -7.93 5.36
N GLN A 97 -3.99 -8.42 4.43
CA GLN A 97 -2.60 -8.81 4.67
C GLN A 97 -1.60 -7.70 4.33
N LEU A 98 -2.06 -6.50 3.94
CA LEU A 98 -1.15 -5.36 3.81
C LEU A 98 -0.62 -4.94 5.18
N PHE A 99 0.70 -4.84 5.30
CA PHE A 99 1.34 -4.27 6.48
C PHE A 99 1.05 -2.75 6.53
N LEU A 100 0.22 -2.35 7.50
CA LEU A 100 -0.29 -0.98 7.66
C LEU A 100 -0.07 -0.49 9.10
N PRO A 101 0.00 0.83 9.32
CA PRO A 101 -0.03 1.41 10.65
C PRO A 101 -1.26 0.91 11.44
N ASP A 102 -1.11 0.77 12.76
CA ASP A 102 -2.18 0.31 13.66
C ASP A 102 -2.83 -1.02 13.20
N ASN A 103 -2.06 -1.89 12.53
CA ASN A 103 -2.54 -3.15 11.95
C ASN A 103 -3.73 -2.98 10.97
N GLY A 104 -3.81 -1.83 10.31
CA GLY A 104 -4.89 -1.52 9.36
C GLY A 104 -6.20 -1.07 10.00
N GLU A 105 -6.30 -0.96 11.33
CA GLU A 105 -7.51 -0.54 12.00
C GLU A 105 -7.88 0.90 11.60
N GLY A 106 -9.13 1.11 11.17
CA GLY A 106 -9.66 2.44 10.83
C GLY A 106 -9.23 2.97 9.46
N PHE A 107 -8.47 2.20 8.68
CA PHE A 107 -8.22 2.53 7.28
C PHE A 107 -9.44 2.24 6.41
N VAL A 108 -9.71 3.16 5.49
CA VAL A 108 -10.78 3.05 4.50
C VAL A 108 -10.17 3.11 3.11
N PHE A 109 -10.60 2.21 2.23
CA PHE A 109 -10.22 2.24 0.83
C PHE A 109 -10.89 3.41 0.11
N ASP A 110 -10.09 4.22 -0.58
CA ASP A 110 -10.54 5.36 -1.37
C ASP A 110 -10.74 4.93 -2.84
N GLY A 111 -11.76 4.10 -3.07
CA GLY A 111 -12.07 3.59 -4.40
C GLY A 111 -13.25 2.60 -4.42
N ASP A 112 -13.52 2.03 -5.59
CA ASP A 112 -14.57 1.01 -5.77
C ASP A 112 -13.95 -0.40 -5.80
N ILE A 113 -14.09 -1.10 -4.67
CA ILE A 113 -13.55 -2.46 -4.50
C ILE A 113 -14.19 -3.48 -5.44
N ASN A 114 -15.47 -3.30 -5.80
CA ASN A 114 -16.18 -4.23 -6.68
C ASN A 114 -15.71 -4.05 -8.13
N HIS A 115 -15.48 -2.81 -8.53
CA HIS A 115 -14.86 -2.51 -9.82
C HIS A 115 -13.45 -3.09 -9.91
N MET A 116 -12.62 -2.86 -8.88
CA MET A 116 -11.25 -3.36 -8.84
C MET A 116 -11.22 -4.90 -8.88
N ARG A 117 -12.07 -5.58 -8.11
CA ARG A 117 -12.22 -7.05 -8.16
C ARG A 117 -12.57 -7.54 -9.57
N SER A 118 -13.58 -6.93 -10.18
CA SER A 118 -14.01 -7.28 -11.54
C SER A 118 -12.93 -7.06 -12.59
N TRP A 119 -12.03 -6.11 -12.37
CA TRP A 119 -10.87 -5.88 -13.23
C TRP A 119 -9.77 -6.92 -13.01
N MET A 120 -9.49 -7.28 -11.76
CA MET A 120 -8.51 -8.31 -11.41
C MET A 120 -8.88 -9.70 -11.94
N ASP A 121 -10.17 -10.03 -11.97
CA ASP A 121 -10.67 -11.30 -12.55
C ASP A 121 -10.41 -11.40 -14.08
N LYS A 122 -10.15 -10.28 -14.76
CA LYS A 122 -9.89 -10.23 -16.21
C LYS A 122 -8.41 -10.23 -16.57
N LEU A 123 -7.52 -10.03 -15.60
CA LEU A 123 -6.05 -10.03 -15.79
C LEU A 123 -5.50 -11.46 -15.89
#